data_AF-A0A1M6PIP6-F1
#
_entry.id   AF-A0A1M6PIP6-F1
#
_cell.length_a   1.000
_cell.length_b   1.000
_cell.length_c   1.000
_cell.angle_alpha   90.00
_cell.angle_beta   90.00
_cell.angle_gamma   90.00
#
_symmetry.space_group_name_H-M   'P 1'
#
loop_
_entity.id
_entity.type
_entity.pdbx_description
1 polymer ?
#
loop_
_entity_poly.entity_id
_entity_poly.type
_entity_poly.pdbx_seq_one_letter_code
_entity_poly.pdbx_strand_id
1 'polypeptide(L)'
;MSLESQISNLVAAIKETNEFKEFKKAKVSINEYEDLSEEIESFQEKQMKLYNMNIQDEKAKALSLELNRSFMKLSRIPEVHKLLNSGKAFNDMMFKVYKTIGDLLDSEFKK
;
A
#
# COMPACT_ATOMS: atom_id res chain seq x y z
N MET A 1 -4.25 30.62 -6.49
CA MET A 1 -4.44 29.26 -5.94
C MET A 1 -3.12 28.81 -5.36
N SER A 2 -3.08 28.32 -4.12
CA SER A 2 -1.85 27.83 -3.50
C SER A 2 -1.61 26.36 -3.86
N LEU A 3 -0.38 25.88 -3.74
CA LEU A 3 -0.06 24.47 -3.98
C LEU A 3 -0.86 23.56 -3.03
N GLU A 4 -1.03 23.96 -1.77
CA GLU A 4 -1.80 23.23 -0.76
C GLU A 4 -3.27 23.08 -1.18
N SER A 5 -3.85 24.12 -1.79
CA SER A 5 -5.22 24.05 -2.32
C SER A 5 -5.33 23.04 -3.48
N GLN A 6 -4.31 22.94 -4.33
CA GLN A 6 -4.28 21.97 -5.43
C GLN A 6 -4.07 20.54 -4.94
N ILE A 7 -3.20 20.36 -3.95
CA ILE A 7 -3.01 19.06 -3.29
C ILE A 7 -4.32 18.60 -2.66
N SER A 8 -5.04 19.49 -1.98
CA SER A 8 -6.35 19.16 -1.38
C SER A 8 -7.36 18.72 -2.42
N ASN A 9 -7.41 19.40 -3.57
CA ASN A 9 -8.29 19.02 -4.69
C ASN A 9 -7.89 17.66 -5.30
N LEU A 10 -6.59 17.40 -5.46
CA LEU A 10 -6.09 16.11 -5.92
C LEU A 10 -6.47 14.98 -4.96
N VAL A 11 -6.31 15.19 -3.65
CA VAL A 11 -6.73 14.22 -2.63
C VAL A 11 -8.23 13.97 -2.67
N ALA A 12 -9.04 15.02 -2.84
CA ALA A 12 -10.48 14.87 -3.00
C ALA A 12 -10.83 14.03 -4.25
N ALA A 13 -10.18 14.29 -5.38
CA ALA A 13 -10.37 13.50 -6.59
C ALA A 13 -9.95 12.02 -6.40
N ILE A 14 -8.81 11.77 -5.75
CA ILE A 14 -8.35 10.41 -5.43
C ILE A 14 -9.37 9.67 -4.56
N LYS A 15 -9.96 10.34 -3.57
CA LYS A 15 -10.99 9.74 -2.70
C LYS A 15 -12.24 9.28 -3.46
N GLU A 16 -12.53 9.90 -4.61
CA GLU A 16 -13.68 9.54 -5.43
C GLU A 16 -13.43 8.37 -6.38
N THR A 17 -12.17 7.93 -6.53
CA THR A 17 -11.80 6.78 -7.38
C THR A 17 -12.36 5.46 -6.85
N ASN A 18 -12.63 4.53 -7.76
CA ASN A 18 -13.10 3.19 -7.39
C ASN A 18 -12.01 2.43 -6.62
N GLU A 19 -10.74 2.61 -7.00
CA GLU A 19 -9.58 2.00 -6.38
C GLU A 19 -9.49 2.40 -4.89
N PHE A 20 -9.64 3.69 -4.59
CA PHE A 20 -9.64 4.16 -3.19
C PHE A 20 -10.86 3.64 -2.42
N LYS A 21 -12.05 3.71 -3.02
CA LYS A 21 -13.30 3.27 -2.37
C LYS A 21 -13.28 1.78 -2.04
N GLU A 22 -12.85 0.94 -2.98
CA GLU A 22 -12.75 -0.50 -2.79
C GLU A 22 -11.66 -0.85 -1.76
N PHE A 23 -10.51 -0.19 -1.81
CA PHE A 23 -9.46 -0.43 -0.82
C PHE A 23 -9.88 0.02 0.59
N LYS A 24 -10.54 1.18 0.72
CA LYS A 24 -11.11 1.65 1.98
C LYS A 24 -12.14 0.66 2.51
N LYS A 25 -13.03 0.16 1.66
CA LYS A 25 -14.04 -0.84 2.04
C LYS A 25 -13.38 -2.12 2.53
N ALA A 26 -12.37 -2.63 1.82
CA ALA A 26 -11.65 -3.83 2.24
C ALA A 26 -10.91 -3.63 3.57
N LYS A 27 -10.31 -2.46 3.83
CA LYS A 27 -9.73 -2.11 5.14
C LYS A 27 -10.77 -2.13 6.25
N VAL A 28 -11.91 -1.47 6.04
CA VAL A 28 -12.99 -1.43 7.06
C VAL A 28 -13.52 -2.83 7.35
N SER A 29 -13.73 -3.66 6.32
CA SER A 29 -14.22 -5.03 6.50
C SER A 29 -13.26 -5.93 7.27
N ILE A 30 -11.95 -5.69 7.21
CA ILE A 30 -10.97 -6.47 8.00
C ILE A 30 -10.99 -6.06 9.47
N ASN A 31 -11.27 -4.79 9.77
CA ASN A 31 -11.37 -4.32 11.16
C ASN A 31 -12.56 -4.93 11.92
N GLU A 32 -13.51 -5.57 11.22
CA GLU A 32 -14.59 -6.34 11.83
C GLU A 32 -14.11 -7.68 12.41
N TYR A 33 -12.88 -8.10 12.08
CA TYR A 33 -12.23 -9.32 12.56
C TYR A 33 -10.97 -8.96 13.35
N GLU A 34 -11.10 -8.81 14.67
CA GLU A 34 -10.03 -8.34 15.57
C GLU A 34 -8.74 -9.16 15.42
N ASP A 35 -8.83 -10.50 15.53
CA ASP A 35 -7.69 -11.41 15.36
C ASP A 35 -6.99 -11.26 13.99
N LEU A 36 -7.77 -11.01 12.93
CA LEU A 36 -7.24 -10.88 11.57
C LEU A 36 -6.56 -9.53 11.37
N SER A 37 -7.12 -8.47 11.97
CA SER A 37 -6.53 -7.13 11.96
C SER A 37 -5.17 -7.15 12.65
N GLU A 38 -5.07 -7.79 13.82
CA GLU A 38 -3.81 -7.95 14.56
C GLU A 38 -2.77 -8.75 13.76
N GLU A 39 -3.16 -9.86 13.11
CA GLU A 39 -2.23 -10.64 12.28
C GLU A 39 -1.71 -9.83 11.08
N ILE A 40 -2.54 -8.97 10.48
CA ILE A 40 -2.15 -8.10 9.36
C ILE A 40 -1.25 -6.96 9.83
N GLU A 41 -1.55 -6.31 10.96
CA GLU A 41 -0.71 -5.26 11.53
C GLU A 41 0.67 -5.82 11.90
N SER A 42 0.71 -6.96 12.56
CA SER A 42 1.97 -7.66 12.89
C SER A 42 2.78 -7.99 11.63
N PHE A 43 2.11 -8.42 10.56
CA PHE A 43 2.74 -8.66 9.26
C PHE A 43 3.33 -7.36 8.67
N GLN A 44 2.57 -6.26 8.69
CA GLN A 44 3.01 -4.96 8.16
C GLN A 44 4.19 -4.38 8.94
N GLU A 45 4.19 -4.49 10.27
CA GLU A 45 5.31 -4.05 11.10
C GLU A 45 6.59 -4.84 10.80
N LYS A 46 6.48 -6.17 10.67
CA LYS A 46 7.62 -7.03 10.29
C LYS A 46 8.13 -6.69 8.89
N GLN A 47 7.22 -6.40 7.96
CA GLN A 47 7.57 -5.97 6.61
C GLN A 47 8.34 -4.63 6.62
N MET A 48 7.88 -3.66 7.40
CA MET A 48 8.56 -2.36 7.56
C MET A 48 9.93 -2.52 8.21
N LYS A 49 10.06 -3.37 9.24
CA LYS A 49 11.36 -3.72 9.85
C LYS A 49 12.32 -4.29 8.81
N LEU A 50 11.85 -5.19 7.93
CA LEU A 50 12.66 -5.76 6.86
C LEU A 50 13.12 -4.70 5.84
N TYR A 51 12.24 -3.76 5.44
CA TYR A 51 12.61 -2.67 4.53
C TYR A 51 13.72 -1.76 5.09
N ASN A 52 13.76 -1.60 6.41
CA ASN A 52 14.78 -0.81 7.09
C ASN A 52 16.07 -1.61 7.38
N MET A 53 16.08 -2.92 7.12
CA MET A 53 17.24 -3.79 7.31
C MET A 53 18.07 -3.91 6.03
N ASN A 54 19.38 -4.06 6.18
CA ASN A 54 20.26 -4.35 5.05
C ASN A 54 20.07 -5.81 4.61
N ILE A 55 19.70 -6.05 3.35
CA ILE A 55 19.25 -7.36 2.82
C ILE A 55 20.32 -8.47 2.94
N GLN A 56 21.60 -8.10 3.12
CA GLN A 56 22.69 -9.06 3.30
C GLN A 56 22.77 -9.68 4.71
N ASP A 57 22.03 -9.14 5.68
CA ASP A 57 21.97 -9.68 7.05
C ASP A 57 21.22 -11.02 7.07
N GLU A 58 21.78 -12.04 7.74
CA GLU A 58 21.08 -13.33 7.93
C GLU A 58 19.75 -13.15 8.67
N LYS A 59 19.65 -12.13 9.54
CA LYS A 59 18.39 -11.77 10.19
C LYS A 59 17.34 -11.28 9.19
N ALA A 60 17.75 -10.54 8.16
CA ALA A 60 16.84 -10.09 7.11
C ALA A 60 16.33 -11.28 6.28
N LYS A 61 17.19 -12.27 6.00
CA LYS A 61 16.79 -13.51 5.30
C LYS A 61 15.80 -14.34 6.12
N ALA A 62 16.06 -14.53 7.42
CA ALA A 62 15.17 -15.26 8.31
C ALA A 62 13.80 -14.56 8.43
N LEU A 63 13.80 -13.24 8.61
CA LEU A 63 12.58 -12.43 8.68
C LEU A 63 11.79 -12.46 7.35
N SER A 64 12.49 -12.45 6.21
CA SER A 64 11.86 -12.58 4.89
C SER A 64 11.17 -13.94 4.70
N LEU A 65 11.79 -15.03 5.15
CA LEU A 65 11.18 -16.37 5.11
C LEU A 65 9.95 -16.45 6.02
N GLU A 66 10.00 -15.86 7.21
CA GLU A 66 8.86 -15.79 8.13
C GLU A 66 7.70 -15.00 7.51
N LEU A 67 7.99 -13.81 6.94
CA LEU A 67 7.01 -13.00 6.24
C LEU A 67 6.36 -13.76 5.08
N ASN A 68 7.14 -14.48 4.26
CA ASN A 68 6.58 -15.29 3.18
C ASN A 68 5.60 -16.36 3.67
N ARG A 69 5.89 -17.00 4.80
CA ARG A 69 4.96 -17.99 5.40
C ARG A 69 3.68 -17.32 5.89
N SER A 70 3.80 -16.21 6.61
CA SER A 70 2.65 -15.43 7.08
C SER A 70 1.79 -14.92 5.93
N PHE A 71 2.42 -14.43 4.86
CA PHE A 71 1.73 -14.01 3.65
C PHE A 71 0.95 -15.16 2.99
N MET A 72 1.56 -16.34 2.86
CA MET A 72 0.89 -17.52 2.29
C MET A 72 -0.31 -18.00 3.12
N LYS A 73 -0.26 -17.84 4.45
CA LYS A 73 -1.40 -18.14 5.34
C LYS A 73 -2.50 -17.10 5.16
N LEU A 74 -2.14 -15.82 5.29
CA LEU A 74 -3.08 -14.70 5.27
C LEU A 74 -3.75 -14.53 3.91
N SER A 75 -3.01 -14.64 2.81
CA SER A 75 -3.55 -14.47 1.45
C SER A 75 -4.61 -15.49 1.03
N ARG A 76 -4.76 -16.60 1.77
CA ARG A 76 -5.84 -17.59 1.55
C ARG A 76 -7.17 -17.16 2.15
N ILE A 77 -7.16 -16.20 3.07
CA ILE A 77 -8.36 -15.67 3.69
C ILE A 77 -9.03 -14.71 2.67
N PRO A 78 -10.30 -14.93 2.27
CA PRO A 78 -10.95 -14.15 1.23
C PRO A 78 -10.91 -12.63 1.47
N GLU A 79 -11.08 -12.22 2.72
CA GLU A 79 -11.08 -10.83 3.17
C GLU A 79 -9.69 -10.20 2.98
N VAL A 80 -8.63 -10.92 3.36
CA VAL A 80 -7.24 -10.49 3.15
C VAL A 80 -6.91 -10.46 1.67
N HIS A 81 -7.31 -11.48 0.91
CA HIS A 81 -7.10 -11.51 -0.53
C HIS A 81 -7.74 -10.30 -1.21
N LYS A 82 -8.95 -9.92 -0.78
CA LYS A 82 -9.64 -8.71 -1.25
C LYS A 82 -8.89 -7.43 -0.86
N LEU A 83 -8.38 -7.35 0.37
CA LEU A 83 -7.55 -6.22 0.81
C LEU A 83 -6.26 -6.10 -0.01
N LEU A 84 -5.55 -7.20 -0.23
CA LEU A 84 -4.31 -7.22 -1.00
C LEU A 84 -4.54 -6.80 -2.46
N ASN A 85 -5.60 -7.32 -3.09
CA ASN A 85 -5.90 -7.00 -4.49
C ASN A 85 -6.36 -5.54 -4.66
N SER A 86 -7.26 -5.07 -3.80
CA SER A 86 -7.71 -3.67 -3.82
C SER A 86 -6.57 -2.70 -3.47
N GLY A 87 -5.71 -3.07 -2.51
CA GLY A 87 -4.52 -2.31 -2.16
C GLY A 87 -3.51 -2.24 -3.31
N LYS A 88 -3.27 -3.35 -4.01
CA LYS A 88 -2.45 -3.37 -5.22
C LYS A 88 -3.02 -2.44 -6.29
N ALA A 89 -4.30 -2.54 -6.59
CA ALA A 89 -4.94 -1.69 -7.61
C ALA A 89 -4.82 -0.19 -7.27
N PHE A 90 -5.04 0.17 -6.00
CA PHE A 90 -4.87 1.53 -5.52
C PHE A 90 -3.40 2.00 -5.61
N ASN A 91 -2.44 1.17 -5.23
CA ASN A 91 -1.01 1.50 -5.33
C ASN A 91 -0.58 1.67 -6.79
N ASP A 92 -1.03 0.81 -7.69
CA ASP A 92 -0.75 0.91 -9.13
C ASP A 92 -1.30 2.23 -9.71
N MET A 93 -2.50 2.64 -9.30
CA MET A 93 -3.08 3.93 -9.68
C MET A 93 -2.25 5.11 -9.11
N MET A 94 -1.90 5.08 -7.83
CA MET A 94 -1.10 6.14 -7.19
C MET A 94 0.30 6.25 -7.81
N PHE A 95 0.90 5.13 -8.19
CA PHE A 95 2.18 5.12 -8.91
C PHE A 95 2.08 5.83 -10.26
N LYS A 96 0.98 5.63 -11.01
CA LYS A 96 0.73 6.38 -12.25
C LYS A 96 0.60 7.87 -12.00
N VAL A 97 -0.10 8.29 -10.93
CA VAL A 97 -0.22 9.71 -10.56
C VAL A 97 1.15 10.30 -10.26
N TYR A 98 1.94 9.64 -9.39
CA TYR A 98 3.30 10.07 -9.05
C TYR A 98 4.18 10.19 -10.29
N LYS A 99 4.18 9.15 -11.14
CA LYS A 99 4.95 9.15 -12.38
C LYS A 99 4.55 10.29 -13.31
N THR A 100 3.24 10.50 -13.49
CA THR A 100 2.74 11.56 -14.38
C THR A 100 3.17 12.95 -13.89
N ILE A 101 3.13 13.19 -12.59
CA ILE A 101 3.62 14.45 -12.01
C ILE A 101 5.13 14.61 -12.27
N GLY A 102 5.92 13.56 -12.04
CA GLY A 102 7.37 13.56 -12.31
C GLY A 102 7.68 13.83 -13.79
N ASP A 103 7.05 13.09 -14.70
CA ASP A 103 7.25 13.22 -16.15
C ASP A 103 6.90 14.64 -16.64
N LEU A 104 5.84 15.26 -16.11
CA LEU A 104 5.45 16.62 -16.44
C LEU A 104 6.46 17.66 -15.94
N LEU A 105 6.96 17.52 -14.71
CA LEU A 105 8.01 18.39 -14.17
C LEU A 105 9.32 18.25 -14.96
N ASP A 106 9.73 17.01 -15.26
CA ASP A 106 10.91 16.73 -16.07
C ASP A 106 10.82 17.34 -17.48
N SER A 107 9.61 17.41 -18.05
CA SER A 107 9.38 18.03 -19.35
C SER A 107 9.63 19.55 -19.35
N GLU A 108 9.42 20.22 -18.22
CA GLU A 108 9.70 21.65 -18.07
C GLU A 108 11.20 21.94 -17.97
N PHE A 109 12.01 21.00 -17.46
CA PHE A 109 13.47 21.14 -17.44
C PHE A 109 14.14 20.87 -18.79
N LYS A 110 13.42 20.27 -19.74
CA LYS A 110 13.92 19.93 -21.08
C LYS A 110 13.52 20.92 -22.17
N LYS A 111 12.70 21.92 -21.83
CA LYS A 111 12.39 23.08 -22.68
C LYS A 111 13.46 24.15 -22.54
#